data_AF-A0A7C1WBG3-F1
#
_entry.id   AF-A0A7C1WBG3-F1
#
_cell.length_a   1.000
_cell.length_b   1.000
_cell.length_c   1.000
_cell.angle_alpha   90.00
_cell.angle_beta   90.00
_cell.angle_gamma   90.00
#
_symmetry.space_group_name_H-M   'P 1'
#
loop_
_entity.id
_entity.type
_entity.pdbx_description
1 polymer ?
#
loop_
_entity_poly.entity_id
_entity_poly.type
_entity_poly.pdbx_seq_one_letter_code
_entity_poly.pdbx_strand_id
1 'polypeptide(L)'
;MSKKNREVKTSNFLLAIFNKIKRGESPAFISKELGISKQKLYYYTSTLKKKGFIGKHKNGNWFAQVKSFSLGTKKKTNLHALQIYIKILSGKIDDKDWEIKERLRNWTPKYKKLDVLGGLTIKNNNNKSISIFAHTRDLNNLKEIDVLSYNIVNLAYGLFRESYNVILDIYSAEVKTLHIATEDKDSDEMIKKGERFELDLNKRAEKIFPKDKIPAKAWIDGSPYKFTAETNDKEWKRAYLKMPFNMEEIKEMTYYISKNYASHVKIVEQLSKLLEEPKIKKHIKKKTFDLKQTTL
;
A
#
# COMPACT_ATOMS: atom_id res chain seq x y z
N MET A 1 -35.12 -48.42 -2.37
CA MET A 1 -33.80 -48.08 -1.78
C MET A 1 -33.27 -46.78 -2.41
N SER A 2 -33.47 -45.62 -1.76
CA SER A 2 -32.99 -44.34 -2.31
C SER A 2 -31.53 -44.09 -1.93
N LYS A 3 -30.66 -43.90 -2.93
CA LYS A 3 -29.28 -43.43 -2.74
C LYS A 3 -29.30 -41.99 -2.22
N LYS A 4 -29.00 -41.77 -0.94
CA LYS A 4 -28.68 -40.44 -0.40
C LYS A 4 -27.29 -40.02 -0.91
N ASN A 5 -27.25 -39.20 -1.96
CA ASN A 5 -26.04 -38.46 -2.32
C ASN A 5 -25.79 -37.40 -1.25
N ARG A 6 -24.85 -37.67 -0.33
CA ARG A 6 -24.26 -36.64 0.53
C ARG A 6 -23.39 -35.75 -0.35
N GLU A 7 -23.83 -34.54 -0.64
CA GLU A 7 -22.96 -33.48 -1.14
C GLU A 7 -21.90 -33.19 -0.08
N VAL A 8 -20.70 -33.74 -0.26
CA VAL A 8 -19.52 -33.34 0.50
C VAL A 8 -19.24 -31.90 0.12
N LYS A 9 -19.27 -30.97 1.09
CA LYS A 9 -18.92 -29.54 0.91
C LYS A 9 -17.55 -29.43 0.24
N THR A 10 -17.54 -29.32 -1.08
CA THR A 10 -16.37 -29.42 -1.97
C THR A 10 -15.37 -28.27 -1.76
N SER A 11 -15.83 -27.13 -1.25
CA SER A 11 -15.00 -25.96 -0.95
C SER A 11 -13.97 -26.23 0.17
N ASN A 12 -14.40 -26.85 1.27
CA ASN A 12 -13.51 -27.18 2.39
C ASN A 12 -12.45 -28.22 1.99
N PHE A 13 -12.81 -29.12 1.06
CA PHE A 13 -11.91 -30.17 0.60
C PHE A 13 -10.81 -29.65 -0.34
N LEU A 14 -11.15 -28.74 -1.26
CA LEU A 14 -10.17 -28.07 -2.11
C LEU A 14 -9.17 -27.23 -1.30
N LEU A 15 -9.65 -26.54 -0.26
CA LEU A 15 -8.81 -25.75 0.64
C LEU A 15 -7.83 -26.63 1.42
N ALA A 16 -8.28 -27.79 1.91
CA ALA A 16 -7.42 -28.76 2.58
C ALA A 16 -6.29 -29.25 1.67
N ILE A 17 -6.60 -29.61 0.41
CA ILE A 17 -5.58 -30.02 -0.58
C ILE A 17 -4.61 -28.87 -0.88
N PHE A 18 -5.13 -27.65 -1.08
CA PHE A 18 -4.30 -26.47 -1.35
C PHE A 18 -3.30 -26.19 -0.21
N ASN A 19 -3.74 -26.22 1.05
CA ASN A 19 -2.89 -25.96 2.21
C ASN A 19 -1.76 -27.00 2.34
N LYS A 20 -2.02 -28.26 1.99
CA LYS A 20 -1.00 -29.31 1.96
C LYS A 20 0.04 -29.09 0.86
N ILE A 21 -0.40 -28.71 -0.34
CA ILE A 21 0.50 -28.32 -1.43
C ILE A 21 1.32 -27.09 -1.06
N LYS A 22 0.72 -26.11 -0.36
CA LYS A 22 1.42 -24.91 0.14
C LYS A 22 2.55 -25.26 1.12
N ARG A 23 2.42 -26.35 1.89
CA ARG A 23 3.45 -26.89 2.78
C ARG A 23 4.52 -27.71 2.06
N GLY A 24 4.41 -27.90 0.75
CA GLY A 24 5.35 -28.71 -0.04
C GLY A 24 5.14 -30.22 0.09
N GLU A 25 3.98 -30.67 0.60
CA GLU A 25 3.69 -32.10 0.74
C GLU A 25 3.58 -32.81 -0.63
N SER A 26 4.10 -34.03 -0.72
CA SER A 26 4.07 -34.80 -1.97
C SER A 26 2.66 -35.34 -2.28
N PRO A 27 2.30 -35.55 -3.56
CA PRO A 27 0.99 -36.09 -3.93
C PRO A 27 0.68 -37.44 -3.26
N ALA A 28 1.70 -38.29 -3.08
CA ALA A 28 1.54 -39.59 -2.42
C ALA A 28 1.17 -39.44 -0.94
N PHE A 29 1.80 -38.49 -0.24
CA PHE A 29 1.52 -38.20 1.15
C PHE A 29 0.12 -37.63 1.34
N ILE A 30 -0.26 -36.65 0.51
CA ILE A 30 -1.60 -36.03 0.53
C ILE A 30 -2.70 -37.07 0.29
N SER A 31 -2.50 -37.96 -0.68
CA SER A 31 -3.45 -39.05 -1.01
C SER A 31 -3.66 -39.99 0.17
N LYS A 32 -2.57 -40.37 0.86
CA LYS A 32 -2.60 -41.26 2.01
C LYS A 32 -3.31 -40.62 3.21
N GLU A 33 -2.96 -39.39 3.54
CA GLU A 33 -3.50 -38.70 4.71
C GLU A 33 -4.99 -38.34 4.57
N LEU A 34 -5.40 -37.92 3.36
CA LEU A 34 -6.81 -37.60 3.09
C LEU A 34 -7.67 -38.84 2.79
N GLY A 35 -7.07 -40.04 2.78
CA GLY A 35 -7.79 -41.29 2.49
C GLY A 35 -8.44 -41.30 1.11
N ILE A 36 -7.82 -40.67 0.10
CA ILE A 36 -8.35 -40.61 -1.27
C ILE A 36 -7.43 -41.30 -2.27
N SER A 37 -7.97 -41.74 -3.39
CA SER A 37 -7.19 -42.29 -4.49
C SER A 37 -6.38 -41.20 -5.19
N LYS A 38 -5.24 -41.60 -5.80
CA LYS A 38 -4.41 -40.68 -6.61
C LYS A 38 -5.20 -40.02 -7.73
N GLN A 39 -6.06 -40.76 -8.42
CA GLN A 39 -6.95 -40.23 -9.47
C GLN A 39 -7.87 -39.13 -8.95
N LYS A 40 -8.48 -39.33 -7.77
CA LYS A 40 -9.35 -38.33 -7.14
C LYS A 40 -8.57 -37.08 -6.71
N LEU A 41 -7.34 -37.26 -6.22
CA LEU A 41 -6.44 -36.15 -5.96
C LEU A 41 -6.11 -35.37 -7.25
N TYR A 42 -5.82 -36.05 -8.36
CA TYR A 42 -5.57 -35.41 -9.66
C TYR A 42 -6.76 -34.62 -10.19
N TYR A 43 -7.99 -35.08 -9.96
CA TYR A 43 -9.21 -34.34 -10.31
C TYR A 43 -9.27 -32.98 -9.60
N TYR A 44 -9.02 -32.96 -8.28
CA TYR A 44 -9.04 -31.73 -7.50
C TYR A 44 -7.85 -30.81 -7.81
N THR A 45 -6.65 -31.37 -8.00
CA THR A 45 -5.48 -30.55 -8.37
C THR A 45 -5.57 -30.02 -9.79
N SER A 46 -6.20 -30.73 -10.73
CA SER A 46 -6.56 -30.19 -12.05
C SER A 46 -7.47 -28.97 -11.93
N THR A 47 -8.45 -29.01 -11.02
CA THR A 47 -9.33 -27.86 -10.74
C THR A 47 -8.54 -26.67 -10.16
N LEU A 48 -7.68 -26.91 -9.17
CA LEU A 48 -6.81 -25.88 -8.59
C LEU A 48 -5.83 -25.29 -9.62
N LYS A 49 -5.27 -26.14 -10.49
CA LYS A 49 -4.38 -25.76 -11.58
C LYS A 49 -5.09 -24.92 -12.65
N LYS A 50 -6.29 -25.34 -13.09
CA LYS A 50 -7.12 -24.57 -14.04
C LYS A 50 -7.49 -23.19 -13.50
N LYS A 51 -7.73 -23.08 -12.19
CA LYS A 51 -7.96 -21.79 -11.51
C LYS A 51 -6.66 -21.00 -11.26
N GLY A 52 -5.50 -21.62 -11.44
CA GLY A 52 -4.17 -21.02 -11.29
C GLY A 52 -3.73 -20.82 -9.84
N PHE A 53 -4.25 -21.63 -8.92
CA PHE A 53 -3.81 -21.63 -7.51
C PHE A 53 -2.55 -22.46 -7.29
N ILE A 54 -2.25 -23.41 -8.17
CA ILE A 54 -1.09 -24.28 -8.05
C ILE A 54 -0.39 -24.43 -9.40
N GLY A 55 0.95 -24.52 -9.35
CA GLY A 55 1.81 -24.82 -10.48
C GLY A 55 2.47 -26.19 -10.33
N LYS A 56 3.22 -26.62 -11.35
CA LYS A 56 4.02 -27.85 -11.33
C LYS A 56 5.46 -27.51 -11.68
N HIS A 57 6.40 -27.90 -10.82
CA HIS A 57 7.83 -27.78 -11.09
C HIS A 57 8.27 -28.75 -12.18
N LYS A 58 9.45 -28.51 -12.78
CA LYS A 58 10.05 -29.41 -13.76
C LYS A 58 10.27 -30.83 -13.23
N ASN A 59 10.54 -30.97 -11.93
CA ASN A 59 10.71 -32.26 -11.23
C ASN A 59 9.38 -32.99 -10.93
N GLY A 60 8.24 -32.41 -11.33
CA GLY A 60 6.94 -33.04 -11.18
C GLY A 60 6.17 -32.70 -9.90
N ASN A 61 6.79 -32.03 -8.94
CA ASN A 61 6.13 -31.61 -7.69
C ASN A 61 5.19 -30.41 -7.91
N TRP A 62 4.12 -30.36 -7.12
CA TRP A 62 3.21 -29.21 -7.11
C TRP A 62 3.72 -28.13 -6.16
N PHE A 63 3.48 -26.88 -6.51
CA PHE A 63 3.71 -25.74 -5.63
C PHE A 63 2.49 -24.84 -5.61
N ALA A 64 2.23 -24.21 -4.47
CA ALA A 64 1.19 -23.19 -4.38
C ALA A 64 1.63 -21.97 -5.19
N GLN A 65 0.90 -21.67 -6.26
CA GLN A 65 1.05 -20.43 -6.98
C GLN A 65 0.13 -19.44 -6.27
N VAL A 66 0.71 -18.59 -5.43
CA VAL A 66 0.00 -17.41 -4.95
C VAL A 66 -0.16 -16.52 -6.17
N LYS A 67 -1.20 -16.73 -6.97
CA LYS A 67 -1.81 -15.61 -7.69
C LYS A 67 -2.02 -14.59 -6.61
N SER A 68 -1.39 -13.42 -6.73
CA SER A 68 -1.71 -12.28 -5.89
C SER A 68 -3.23 -12.17 -5.92
N PHE A 69 -3.86 -12.58 -4.82
CA PHE A 69 -5.30 -12.59 -4.70
C PHE A 69 -5.65 -11.13 -4.44
N SER A 70 -5.62 -10.34 -5.51
CA SER A 70 -6.25 -9.04 -5.55
C SER A 70 -7.74 -9.33 -5.43
N LEU A 71 -8.32 -9.11 -4.25
CA LEU A 71 -9.75 -9.31 -3.92
C LEU A 71 -10.70 -8.42 -4.77
N GLY A 72 -10.30 -8.00 -5.97
CA GLY A 72 -10.93 -6.91 -6.70
C GLY A 72 -10.66 -5.53 -6.10
N THR A 73 -9.93 -5.46 -4.97
CA THR A 73 -9.61 -4.23 -4.23
C THR A 73 -8.37 -3.52 -4.77
N LYS A 74 -8.10 -3.59 -6.09
CA LYS A 74 -7.01 -2.80 -6.67
C LYS A 74 -7.47 -1.34 -6.68
N LYS A 75 -7.32 -0.66 -5.53
CA LYS A 75 -7.66 0.75 -5.36
C LYS A 75 -6.93 1.52 -6.47
N LYS A 76 -7.70 2.24 -7.29
CA LYS A 76 -7.12 3.04 -8.37
C LYS A 76 -6.32 4.17 -7.74
N THR A 77 -5.04 4.22 -8.06
CA THR A 77 -4.16 5.32 -7.65
C THR A 77 -4.02 6.28 -8.81
N ASN A 78 -4.18 7.57 -8.55
CA ASN A 78 -4.18 8.62 -9.56
C ASN A 78 -3.23 9.74 -9.14
N LEU A 79 -2.45 10.24 -10.09
CA LEU A 79 -1.72 11.50 -9.94
C LEU A 79 -2.71 12.63 -10.15
N HIS A 80 -3.23 13.20 -9.06
CA HIS A 80 -4.24 14.24 -9.14
C HIS A 80 -3.62 15.57 -9.57
N ALA A 81 -2.47 15.93 -8.97
CA ALA A 81 -1.72 17.13 -9.32
C ALA A 81 -0.21 16.91 -9.18
N LEU A 82 0.56 17.46 -10.12
CA LEU A 82 2.01 17.56 -10.02
C LEU A 82 2.45 18.90 -10.58
N GLN A 83 3.15 19.70 -9.78
CA GLN A 83 3.78 20.95 -10.19
C GLN A 83 5.27 20.90 -9.92
N ILE A 84 6.07 21.05 -10.98
CA ILE A 84 7.52 21.14 -10.93
C ILE A 84 7.93 22.59 -11.23
N TYR A 85 8.86 23.11 -10.44
CA TYR A 85 9.42 24.43 -10.57
C TYR A 85 10.89 24.34 -10.98
N ILE A 86 11.31 25.14 -11.97
CA ILE A 86 12.70 25.18 -12.45
C ILE A 86 13.10 26.64 -12.68
N LYS A 87 14.24 27.07 -12.16
CA LYS A 87 14.77 28.43 -12.37
C LYS A 87 15.32 28.61 -13.78
N ILE A 88 15.17 29.83 -14.32
CA ILE A 88 15.84 30.25 -15.54
C ILE A 88 17.18 30.88 -15.15
N LEU A 89 18.27 30.42 -15.75
CA LEU A 89 19.61 30.99 -15.59
C LEU A 89 19.86 32.14 -16.57
N SER A 90 19.43 31.96 -17.82
CA SER A 90 19.62 32.95 -18.87
C SER A 90 18.61 32.78 -20.00
N GLY A 91 18.49 33.82 -20.83
CA GLY A 91 17.52 33.91 -21.91
C GLY A 91 16.20 34.56 -21.48
N LYS A 92 15.31 34.77 -22.45
CA LYS A 92 13.99 35.36 -22.23
C LYS A 92 12.97 34.62 -23.10
N ILE A 93 11.95 34.08 -22.45
CA ILE A 93 10.79 33.49 -23.09
C ILE A 93 9.96 34.63 -23.66
N ASP A 94 9.78 34.66 -24.99
CA ASP A 94 8.70 35.40 -25.62
C ASP A 94 7.43 34.53 -25.54
N ASP A 95 6.48 34.97 -24.73
CA ASP A 95 5.24 34.26 -24.42
C ASP A 95 4.01 35.00 -24.97
N LYS A 96 4.17 35.76 -26.05
CA LYS A 96 3.06 36.45 -26.72
C LYS A 96 2.01 35.48 -27.29
N ASP A 97 2.43 34.29 -27.70
CA ASP A 97 1.58 33.21 -28.25
C ASP A 97 0.90 32.36 -27.16
N TRP A 98 1.14 32.63 -25.88
CA TRP A 98 0.65 31.81 -24.78
C TRP A 98 -0.75 32.22 -24.35
N GLU A 99 -1.56 31.23 -23.96
CA GLU A 99 -2.92 31.46 -23.48
C GLU A 99 -2.91 32.27 -22.17
N ILE A 100 -3.74 33.30 -22.10
CA ILE A 100 -4.02 34.06 -20.87
C ILE A 100 -5.30 33.48 -20.27
N LYS A 101 -5.22 32.89 -19.07
CA LYS A 101 -6.40 32.30 -18.40
C LYS A 101 -7.14 33.27 -17.48
N GLU A 102 -6.41 34.04 -16.67
CA GLU A 102 -7.00 34.96 -15.70
C GLU A 102 -6.16 36.24 -15.61
N ARG A 103 -6.81 37.41 -15.49
CA ARG A 103 -6.14 38.67 -15.17
C ARG A 103 -6.37 38.97 -13.70
N LEU A 104 -5.31 38.83 -12.89
CA LEU A 104 -5.29 39.35 -11.53
C LEU A 104 -4.78 40.80 -11.58
N ARG A 105 -5.14 41.66 -10.62
CA ARG A 105 -4.72 43.08 -10.61
C ARG A 105 -3.20 43.18 -10.82
N ASN A 106 -2.81 43.71 -11.99
CA ASN A 106 -1.43 43.90 -12.47
C ASN A 106 -0.59 42.63 -12.73
N TRP A 107 -1.20 41.44 -12.76
CA TRP A 107 -0.49 40.20 -13.09
C TRP A 107 -1.34 39.29 -13.99
N THR A 108 -0.77 38.90 -15.12
CA THR A 108 -1.44 38.05 -16.11
C THR A 108 -0.61 36.79 -16.32
N PRO A 109 -0.90 35.69 -15.61
CA PRO A 109 -0.22 34.42 -15.84
C PRO A 109 -0.51 33.90 -17.26
N LYS A 110 0.57 33.59 -17.98
CA LYS A 110 0.54 33.05 -19.33
C LYS A 110 0.87 31.56 -19.30
N TYR A 111 0.11 30.78 -20.07
CA TYR A 111 0.17 29.33 -20.07
C TYR A 111 0.36 28.77 -21.48
N LYS A 112 1.22 27.76 -21.61
CA LYS A 112 1.35 26.96 -22.84
C LYS A 112 1.01 25.52 -22.55
N LYS A 113 0.03 24.98 -23.26
CA LYS A 113 -0.29 23.55 -23.21
C LYS A 113 0.65 22.80 -24.14
N LEU A 114 1.11 21.64 -23.71
CA LEU A 114 1.87 20.71 -24.54
C LEU A 114 1.19 19.36 -24.49
N ASP A 115 0.85 18.81 -25.65
CA ASP A 115 0.23 17.49 -25.77
C ASP A 115 1.29 16.38 -25.85
N VAL A 116 2.14 16.35 -24.82
CA VAL A 116 3.24 15.38 -24.68
C VAL A 116 3.21 14.84 -23.26
N LEU A 117 3.76 13.63 -23.08
CA LEU A 117 3.74 12.95 -21.79
C LEU A 117 2.33 12.96 -21.16
N GLY A 118 1.26 12.72 -21.93
CA GLY A 118 -0.11 12.69 -21.41
C GLY A 118 -0.66 14.04 -20.94
N GLY A 119 -0.15 15.15 -21.48
CA GLY A 119 -0.66 16.49 -21.21
C GLY A 119 0.15 17.23 -20.15
N LEU A 120 0.80 18.31 -20.56
CA LEU A 120 1.49 19.26 -19.69
C LEU A 120 0.95 20.66 -19.89
N THR A 121 1.10 21.49 -18.86
CA THR A 121 0.89 22.94 -18.98
C THR A 121 2.07 23.65 -18.36
N ILE A 122 2.66 24.58 -19.10
CA ILE A 122 3.79 25.38 -18.65
C ILE A 122 3.31 26.79 -18.35
N LYS A 123 3.82 27.36 -17.27
CA LYS A 123 3.62 28.75 -16.87
C LYS A 123 4.97 29.46 -16.81
N ASN A 124 5.06 30.62 -17.45
CA ASN A 124 6.20 31.51 -17.31
C ASN A 124 6.01 32.39 -16.06
N ASN A 125 6.96 32.37 -15.13
CA ASN A 125 6.94 33.18 -13.92
C ASN A 125 7.83 34.42 -14.11
N ASN A 126 7.42 35.31 -15.02
CA ASN A 126 8.10 36.57 -15.34
C ASN A 126 9.59 36.37 -15.72
N ASN A 127 9.91 35.34 -16.52
CA ASN A 127 11.27 35.02 -16.96
C ASN A 127 12.29 34.72 -15.85
N LYS A 128 11.84 34.53 -14.61
CA LYS A 128 12.71 34.09 -13.49
C LYS A 128 12.72 32.57 -13.33
N SER A 129 11.62 31.93 -13.71
CA SER A 129 11.42 30.49 -13.63
C SER A 129 10.25 30.05 -14.48
N ILE A 130 10.13 28.74 -14.61
CA ILE A 130 8.96 28.09 -15.17
C ILE A 130 8.30 27.20 -14.12
N SER A 131 6.99 27.06 -14.22
CA SER A 131 6.23 26.04 -13.51
C SER A 131 5.57 25.12 -14.52
N ILE A 132 5.77 23.82 -14.35
CA ILE A 132 5.25 22.79 -15.24
C ILE A 132 4.25 21.96 -14.46
N PHE A 133 3.03 21.88 -14.96
CA PHE A 133 1.92 21.16 -14.39
C PHE A 133 1.67 19.91 -15.23
N ALA A 134 1.73 18.73 -14.62
CA ALA A 134 1.31 17.50 -15.29
C ALA A 134 -0.20 17.30 -15.13
N HIS A 135 -0.87 16.92 -16.21
CA HIS A 135 -2.30 16.61 -16.17
C HIS A 135 -2.56 15.31 -15.41
N THR A 136 -3.74 15.28 -14.81
CA THR A 136 -4.26 14.17 -14.00
C THR A 136 -4.24 12.86 -14.78
N ARG A 137 -3.78 11.77 -14.16
CA ARG A 137 -3.69 10.45 -14.80
C ARG A 137 -3.62 9.31 -13.81
N ASP A 138 -4.07 8.13 -14.22
CA ASP A 138 -3.94 6.91 -13.43
C ASP A 138 -2.49 6.41 -13.42
N LEU A 139 -2.09 5.84 -12.28
CA LEU A 139 -0.75 5.30 -12.05
C LEU A 139 -0.83 3.80 -11.81
N ASN A 140 0.08 3.03 -12.43
CA ASN A 140 0.20 1.61 -12.08
C ASN A 140 1.00 1.41 -10.79
N ASN A 141 1.96 2.31 -10.52
CA ASN A 141 2.81 2.27 -9.35
C ASN A 141 3.39 3.66 -9.02
N LEU A 142 3.87 3.86 -7.79
CA LEU A 142 4.39 5.15 -7.35
C LEU A 142 5.73 5.56 -7.98
N LYS A 143 6.51 4.61 -8.55
CA LYS A 143 7.78 4.95 -9.23
C LYS A 143 7.53 5.69 -10.54
N GLU A 144 6.36 5.54 -11.14
CA GLU A 144 5.97 6.29 -12.34
C GLU A 144 5.98 7.79 -12.10
N ILE A 145 5.72 8.25 -10.87
CA ILE A 145 5.78 9.67 -10.49
C ILE A 145 7.22 10.19 -10.61
N ASP A 146 8.19 9.41 -10.13
CA ASP A 146 9.61 9.78 -10.18
C ASP A 146 10.08 9.84 -11.63
N VAL A 147 9.82 8.77 -12.40
CA VAL A 147 10.17 8.70 -13.82
C VAL A 147 9.53 9.84 -14.63
N LEU A 148 8.24 10.11 -14.41
CA LEU A 148 7.54 11.20 -15.06
C LEU A 148 8.17 12.56 -14.71
N SER A 149 8.52 12.77 -13.44
CA SER A 149 9.11 14.04 -13.00
C SER A 149 10.46 14.31 -13.65
N TYR A 150 11.33 13.30 -13.73
CA TYR A 150 12.61 13.43 -14.44
C TYR A 150 12.42 13.64 -15.96
N ASN A 151 11.48 12.92 -16.58
CA ASN A 151 11.17 13.10 -18.00
C ASN A 151 10.65 14.51 -18.30
N ILE A 152 9.82 15.08 -17.41
CA ILE A 152 9.36 16.47 -17.53
C ILE A 152 10.52 17.46 -17.46
N VAL A 153 11.45 17.29 -16.51
CA VAL A 153 12.62 18.18 -16.38
C VAL A 153 13.50 18.11 -17.63
N ASN A 154 13.79 16.90 -18.13
CA ASN A 154 14.60 16.70 -19.32
C ASN A 154 13.94 17.29 -20.58
N LEU A 155 12.64 17.02 -20.75
CA LEU A 155 11.85 17.58 -21.85
C LEU A 155 11.84 19.10 -21.80
N ALA A 156 11.61 19.69 -20.63
CA ALA A 156 11.59 21.13 -20.47
C ALA A 156 12.95 21.74 -20.79
N TYR A 157 14.05 21.13 -20.31
CA TYR A 157 15.39 21.59 -20.64
C TYR A 157 15.64 21.60 -22.15
N GLY A 158 15.34 20.50 -22.86
CA GLY A 158 15.48 20.43 -24.31
C GLY A 158 14.63 21.47 -25.03
N LEU A 159 13.32 21.51 -24.72
CA LEU A 159 12.38 22.45 -25.34
C LEU A 159 12.80 23.91 -25.18
N PHE A 160 13.17 24.34 -23.96
CA PHE A 160 13.55 25.73 -23.70
C PHE A 160 14.90 26.08 -24.29
N ARG A 161 15.83 25.13 -24.31
CA ARG A 161 17.14 25.34 -24.92
C ARG A 161 17.03 25.53 -26.43
N GLU A 162 16.29 24.65 -27.10
CA GLU A 162 16.21 24.60 -28.56
C GLU A 162 15.23 25.63 -29.13
N SER A 163 14.02 25.71 -28.57
CA SER A 163 12.96 26.55 -29.15
C SER A 163 13.00 28.01 -28.67
N TYR A 164 13.61 28.27 -27.51
CA TYR A 164 13.57 29.59 -26.86
C TYR A 164 14.96 30.17 -26.57
N ASN A 165 16.04 29.43 -26.80
CA ASN A 165 17.40 29.81 -26.39
C ASN A 165 17.48 30.22 -24.89
N VAL A 166 16.72 29.52 -24.05
CA VAL A 166 16.64 29.74 -22.60
C VAL A 166 17.39 28.61 -21.90
N ILE A 167 18.23 28.96 -20.92
CA ILE A 167 18.95 27.98 -20.10
C ILE A 167 18.23 27.84 -18.77
N LEU A 168 17.80 26.61 -18.46
CA LEU A 168 17.20 26.26 -17.18
C LEU A 168 18.25 25.66 -16.23
N ASP A 169 18.15 25.97 -14.93
CA ASP A 169 18.91 25.29 -13.87
C ASP A 169 18.20 23.99 -13.49
N ILE A 170 18.53 22.89 -14.16
CA ILE A 170 17.94 21.57 -13.88
C ILE A 170 18.21 21.10 -12.43
N TYR A 171 19.30 21.54 -11.81
CA TYR A 171 19.62 21.24 -10.41
C TYR A 171 18.84 22.12 -9.42
N SER A 172 18.14 23.14 -9.91
CA SER A 172 17.13 23.87 -9.14
C SER A 172 15.75 23.23 -9.12
N ALA A 173 15.54 22.14 -9.89
CA ALA A 173 14.25 21.48 -9.97
C ALA A 173 13.74 21.12 -8.58
N GLU A 174 12.49 21.52 -8.32
CA GLU A 174 11.79 21.20 -7.07
C GLU A 174 10.31 20.96 -7.37
N VAL A 175 9.73 19.99 -6.69
CA VAL A 175 8.29 19.78 -6.67
C VAL A 175 7.69 20.82 -5.72
N LYS A 176 6.68 21.55 -6.19
CA LYS A 176 5.89 22.50 -5.38
C LYS A 176 4.57 21.90 -4.93
N THR A 177 3.98 21.05 -5.76
CA THR A 177 2.71 20.39 -5.50
C THR A 177 2.78 18.96 -5.99
N LEU A 178 2.34 18.02 -5.17
CA LEU A 178 2.18 16.62 -5.53
C LEU A 178 0.95 16.10 -4.80
N HIS A 179 -0.11 15.74 -5.50
CA HIS A 179 -1.31 15.14 -4.90
C HIS A 179 -1.52 13.76 -5.52
N ILE A 180 -1.58 12.74 -4.68
CA ILE A 180 -1.75 11.34 -5.07
C ILE A 180 -3.05 10.81 -4.47
N ALA A 181 -4.09 10.69 -5.29
CA ALA A 181 -5.40 10.19 -4.89
C ALA A 181 -5.43 8.67 -4.88
N THR A 182 -6.10 8.03 -3.90
CA THR A 182 -6.63 6.67 -4.09
C THR A 182 -8.14 6.75 -4.08
N GLU A 183 -8.80 6.08 -5.02
CA GLU A 183 -10.21 5.77 -4.89
C GLU A 183 -10.45 4.86 -3.69
N ASP A 184 -11.43 5.20 -2.84
CA ASP A 184 -11.83 4.41 -1.67
C ASP A 184 -13.36 4.36 -1.52
N LYS A 185 -13.99 3.53 -2.38
CA LYS A 185 -15.45 3.43 -2.49
C LYS A 185 -16.14 2.99 -1.21
N ASP A 186 -15.47 2.15 -0.42
CA ASP A 186 -16.03 1.62 0.84
C ASP A 186 -16.22 2.73 1.88
N SER A 187 -15.57 3.88 1.67
CA SER A 187 -15.62 5.05 2.55
C SER A 187 -16.48 6.19 1.98
N ASP A 188 -17.16 6.00 0.83
CA ASP A 188 -17.97 7.03 0.15
C ASP A 188 -19.01 7.69 1.08
N GLU A 189 -19.54 6.95 2.05
CA GLU A 189 -20.56 7.43 3.00
C GLU A 189 -19.98 8.17 4.22
N MET A 190 -18.65 8.14 4.40
CA MET A 190 -18.02 8.67 5.62
C MET A 190 -17.89 10.19 5.62
N ILE A 191 -18.02 10.85 4.47
CA ILE A 191 -17.81 12.29 4.31
C ILE A 191 -18.90 12.89 3.42
N LYS A 192 -19.44 14.04 3.80
CA LYS A 192 -20.41 14.75 2.96
C LYS A 192 -19.70 15.46 1.81
N LYS A 193 -20.37 15.59 0.68
CA LYS A 193 -19.85 16.35 -0.47
C LYS A 193 -19.44 17.76 -0.05
N GLY A 194 -18.17 18.13 -0.28
CA GLY A 194 -17.61 19.45 0.04
C GLY A 194 -16.89 19.53 1.39
N GLU A 195 -16.95 18.48 2.21
CA GLU A 195 -16.12 18.38 3.41
C GLU A 195 -14.71 17.89 3.02
N ARG A 196 -13.69 18.57 3.55
CA ARG A 196 -12.29 18.20 3.38
C ARG A 196 -11.64 18.09 4.75
N PHE A 197 -11.07 16.93 5.04
CA PHE A 197 -10.32 16.68 6.27
C PHE A 197 -8.85 16.57 5.92
N GLU A 198 -8.03 17.49 6.45
CA GLU A 198 -6.59 17.51 6.23
C GLU A 198 -5.85 17.16 7.52
N LEU A 199 -4.87 16.26 7.40
CA LEU A 199 -3.99 15.80 8.46
C LEU A 199 -2.55 16.19 8.11
N ASP A 200 -1.91 16.94 9.00
CA ASP A 200 -0.47 17.17 8.97
C ASP A 200 0.25 15.92 9.50
N LEU A 201 1.22 15.42 8.73
CA LEU A 201 2.01 14.24 9.11
C LEU A 201 3.25 14.61 9.94
N ASN A 202 3.45 15.90 10.25
CA ASN A 202 4.56 16.45 11.06
C ASN A 202 5.95 16.03 10.54
N LYS A 203 6.07 15.82 9.23
CA LYS A 203 7.33 15.45 8.56
C LYS A 203 7.44 16.11 7.19
N ARG A 204 8.59 15.94 6.52
CA ARG A 204 8.74 16.30 5.10
C ARG A 204 8.29 15.14 4.23
N ALA A 205 7.67 15.44 3.09
CA ALA A 205 7.27 14.43 2.11
C ALA A 205 8.52 13.78 1.49
N GLU A 206 8.38 12.51 1.07
CA GLU A 206 9.42 11.81 0.31
C GLU A 206 9.83 12.63 -0.93
N LYS A 207 11.12 12.97 -1.00
CA LYS A 207 11.67 13.80 -2.05
C LYS A 207 11.68 13.08 -3.40
N ILE A 208 11.39 13.80 -4.46
CA ILE A 208 11.68 13.41 -5.85
C ILE A 208 12.99 14.08 -6.28
N PHE A 209 13.15 15.36 -5.99
CA PHE A 209 14.38 16.12 -6.23
C PHE A 209 15.06 16.51 -4.91
N PRO A 210 16.40 16.71 -4.91
CA PRO A 210 17.14 17.08 -3.69
C PRO A 210 16.61 18.33 -2.97
N LYS A 211 16.09 19.30 -3.72
CA LYS A 211 15.59 20.60 -3.22
C LYS A 211 14.15 20.57 -2.74
N ASP A 212 13.44 19.46 -2.87
CA ASP A 212 12.07 19.34 -2.40
C ASP A 212 11.99 19.61 -0.89
N LYS A 213 11.04 20.48 -0.50
CA LYS A 213 10.81 20.89 0.88
C LYS A 213 9.32 20.87 1.25
N ILE A 214 8.53 20.03 0.59
CA ILE A 214 7.08 19.98 0.80
C ILE A 214 6.79 19.37 2.19
N PRO A 215 5.97 20.01 3.04
CA PRO A 215 5.48 19.39 4.27
C PRO A 215 4.52 18.24 3.93
N ALA A 216 4.71 17.09 4.57
CA ALA A 216 3.91 15.90 4.31
C ALA A 216 2.50 16.06 4.90
N LYS A 217 1.49 15.79 4.08
CA LYS A 217 0.08 15.91 4.42
C LYS A 217 -0.70 14.75 3.80
N ALA A 218 -1.77 14.35 4.47
CA ALA A 218 -2.79 13.47 3.93
C ALA A 218 -4.14 14.15 4.11
N TRP A 219 -5.06 13.93 3.19
CA TRP A 219 -6.40 14.47 3.31
C TRP A 219 -7.39 13.59 2.59
N ILE A 220 -8.67 13.83 2.86
CA ILE A 220 -9.75 13.19 2.15
C ILE A 220 -10.48 14.24 1.34
N ASP A 221 -10.71 13.94 0.07
CA ASP A 221 -11.36 14.82 -0.91
C ASP A 221 -12.32 14.04 -1.82
N GLY A 222 -13.22 14.75 -2.49
CA GLY A 222 -14.18 14.23 -3.47
C GLY A 222 -13.74 14.40 -4.93
N SER A 223 -12.45 14.61 -5.19
CA SER A 223 -11.87 14.72 -6.54
C SER A 223 -10.53 13.97 -6.57
N PRO A 224 -10.22 13.17 -7.61
CA PRO A 224 -10.98 12.97 -8.85
C PRO A 224 -12.13 11.94 -8.75
N TYR A 225 -12.26 11.23 -7.63
CA TYR A 225 -13.34 10.25 -7.39
C TYR A 225 -14.29 10.74 -6.30
N LYS A 226 -15.47 10.12 -6.15
CA LYS A 226 -16.47 10.50 -5.13
C LYS A 226 -15.88 10.61 -3.72
N PHE A 227 -14.98 9.70 -3.38
CA PHE A 227 -14.18 9.73 -2.17
C PHE A 227 -12.76 9.29 -2.47
N THR A 228 -11.80 10.09 -2.03
CA THR A 228 -10.38 9.85 -2.26
C THR A 228 -9.54 10.10 -1.03
N ALA A 229 -8.72 9.11 -0.69
CA ALA A 229 -7.62 9.30 0.23
C ALA A 229 -6.43 9.88 -0.54
N GLU A 230 -6.17 11.16 -0.34
CA GLU A 230 -5.11 11.92 -0.99
C GLU A 230 -3.92 12.12 -0.07
N THR A 231 -2.74 12.25 -0.66
CA THR A 231 -1.53 12.64 0.06
C THR A 231 -0.52 13.25 -0.90
N ASN A 232 0.41 14.03 -0.36
CA ASN A 232 1.62 14.43 -1.07
C ASN A 232 2.85 13.58 -0.71
N ASP A 233 2.69 12.53 0.11
CA ASP A 233 3.77 11.70 0.61
C ASP A 233 3.66 10.25 0.11
N LYS A 234 4.65 9.82 -0.69
CA LYS A 234 4.69 8.46 -1.25
C LYS A 234 4.84 7.40 -0.15
N GLU A 235 5.52 7.68 0.96
CA GLU A 235 5.65 6.74 2.07
C GLU A 235 4.31 6.47 2.76
N TRP A 236 3.59 7.53 3.14
CA TRP A 236 2.24 7.42 3.67
C TRP A 236 1.33 6.65 2.70
N LYS A 237 1.44 6.93 1.39
CA LYS A 237 0.68 6.21 0.36
C LYS A 237 0.95 4.71 0.37
N ARG A 238 2.21 4.29 0.50
CA ARG A 238 2.56 2.86 0.64
C ARG A 238 1.97 2.26 1.91
N ALA A 239 2.00 2.97 3.03
CA ALA A 239 1.41 2.51 4.29
C ALA A 239 -0.12 2.35 4.19
N TYR A 240 -0.81 3.33 3.61
CA TYR A 240 -2.25 3.29 3.38
C TYR A 240 -2.66 2.11 2.50
N LEU A 241 -1.95 1.86 1.39
CA LEU A 241 -2.20 0.71 0.52
C LEU A 241 -1.91 -0.65 1.18
N LYS A 242 -1.02 -0.67 2.18
CA LYS A 242 -0.69 -1.87 2.96
C LYS A 242 -1.64 -2.11 4.14
N MET A 243 -2.48 -1.15 4.49
CA MET A 243 -3.34 -1.20 5.68
C MET A 243 -4.18 -2.49 5.76
N PRO A 244 -4.81 -3.01 4.69
CA PRO A 244 -5.57 -4.26 4.79
C PRO A 244 -4.74 -5.45 5.27
N PHE A 245 -3.48 -5.56 4.82
CA PHE A 245 -2.58 -6.65 5.21
C PHE A 245 -2.09 -6.49 6.65
N ASN A 246 -1.71 -5.27 7.03
CA ASN A 246 -1.29 -4.97 8.41
C ASN A 246 -2.43 -5.25 9.41
N MET A 247 -3.67 -4.97 9.04
CA MET A 247 -4.85 -5.25 9.86
C MET A 247 -5.10 -6.76 10.02
N GLU A 248 -4.85 -7.55 8.98
CA GLU A 248 -4.94 -9.01 9.05
C GLU A 248 -3.87 -9.58 10.00
N GLU A 249 -2.63 -9.11 9.89
CA GLU A 249 -1.52 -9.49 10.78
C GLU A 249 -1.82 -9.12 12.25
N ILE A 250 -2.33 -7.91 12.50
CA ILE A 250 -2.75 -7.49 13.85
C ILE A 250 -3.84 -8.42 14.38
N LYS A 251 -4.84 -8.76 13.57
CA LYS A 251 -5.92 -9.66 13.97
C LYS A 251 -5.40 -11.06 14.33
N GLU A 252 -4.46 -11.59 13.55
CA GLU A 252 -3.82 -12.88 13.86
C GLU A 252 -3.02 -12.82 15.16
N MET A 253 -2.24 -11.75 15.38
CA MET A 253 -1.52 -11.53 16.64
C MET A 253 -2.47 -11.40 17.83
N THR A 254 -3.55 -10.63 17.69
CA THR A 254 -4.57 -10.49 18.75
C THR A 254 -5.19 -11.84 19.09
N TYR A 255 -5.51 -12.67 18.08
CA TYR A 255 -6.04 -14.01 18.29
C TYR A 255 -5.04 -14.94 18.99
N TYR A 256 -3.77 -14.87 18.60
CA TYR A 256 -2.69 -15.61 19.26
C TYR A 256 -2.54 -15.18 20.72
N ILE A 257 -2.50 -13.87 20.99
CA ILE A 257 -2.43 -13.32 22.35
C ILE A 257 -3.63 -13.76 23.16
N SER A 258 -4.86 -13.63 22.65
CA SER A 258 -6.07 -14.02 23.39
C SER A 258 -6.09 -15.50 23.74
N LYS A 259 -5.67 -16.37 22.80
CA LYS A 259 -5.59 -17.82 23.03
C LYS A 259 -4.57 -18.19 24.11
N ASN A 260 -3.41 -17.53 24.10
CA ASN A 260 -2.37 -17.78 25.09
C ASN A 260 -2.66 -17.12 26.43
N TYR A 261 -3.30 -15.96 26.45
CA TYR A 261 -3.78 -15.32 27.67
C TYR A 261 -4.75 -16.23 28.42
N ALA A 262 -5.70 -16.85 27.72
CA ALA A 262 -6.60 -17.85 28.32
C ALA A 262 -5.84 -19.05 28.93
N SER A 263 -4.74 -19.48 28.31
CA SER A 263 -3.88 -20.54 28.86
C SER A 263 -3.08 -20.06 30.08
N HIS A 264 -2.54 -18.83 30.05
CA HIS A 264 -1.84 -18.24 31.18
C HIS A 264 -2.75 -18.03 32.38
N VAL A 265 -3.99 -17.55 32.18
CA VAL A 265 -4.99 -17.42 33.25
C VAL A 265 -5.28 -18.77 33.90
N LYS A 266 -5.48 -19.84 33.11
CA LYS A 266 -5.69 -21.19 33.64
C LYS A 266 -4.50 -21.71 34.45
N ILE A 267 -3.28 -21.45 34.00
CA ILE A 267 -2.05 -21.85 34.72
C ILE A 267 -1.94 -21.08 36.05
N VAL A 268 -2.20 -19.78 36.04
CA VAL A 268 -2.20 -18.94 37.25
C VAL A 268 -3.29 -19.39 38.23
N GLU A 269 -4.50 -19.70 37.75
CA GLU A 269 -5.58 -20.25 38.58
C GLU A 269 -5.23 -21.61 39.17
N GLN A 270 -4.62 -22.51 38.39
CA GLN A 270 -4.16 -23.80 38.88
C GLN A 270 -3.03 -23.66 39.91
N LEU A 271 -2.06 -22.78 39.68
CA LEU A 271 -1.00 -22.45 40.63
C LEU A 271 -1.58 -21.85 41.91
N SER A 272 -2.54 -20.92 41.81
CA SER A 272 -3.23 -20.35 42.95
C SER A 272 -3.92 -21.42 43.78
N LYS A 273 -4.65 -22.36 43.15
CA LYS A 273 -5.28 -23.50 43.84
C LYS A 273 -4.25 -24.42 44.52
N LEU A 274 -3.16 -24.75 43.84
CA LEU A 274 -2.07 -25.57 44.40
C LEU A 274 -1.39 -24.88 45.59
N LEU A 275 -1.16 -23.57 45.51
CA LEU A 275 -0.61 -22.78 46.62
C LEU A 275 -1.59 -22.66 47.78
N GLU A 276 -2.88 -22.92 47.57
CA GLU A 276 -3.87 -22.98 48.64
C GLU A 276 -3.94 -24.34 49.36
N GLU A 277 -3.38 -25.40 48.76
CA GLU A 277 -3.40 -26.72 49.36
C GLU A 277 -2.68 -26.74 50.73
N PRO A 278 -3.30 -27.30 51.79
CA PRO A 278 -2.77 -27.25 53.15
C PRO A 278 -1.36 -27.86 53.28
N LYS A 279 -1.06 -28.91 52.51
CA LYS A 279 0.25 -29.57 52.51
C LYS A 279 1.33 -28.67 51.91
N ILE A 280 1.04 -28.00 50.79
CA ILE A 280 1.95 -27.08 50.13
C ILE A 280 2.14 -25.81 50.97
N LYS A 281 1.07 -25.23 51.53
CA LYS A 281 1.16 -24.10 52.48
C LYS A 281 2.06 -24.41 53.68
N LYS A 282 1.91 -25.59 54.28
CA LYS A 282 2.77 -26.04 55.40
C LYS A 282 4.23 -26.18 54.96
N HIS A 283 4.48 -26.73 53.77
CA HIS A 283 5.83 -26.92 53.25
C HIS A 283 6.52 -25.59 52.92
N ILE A 284 5.81 -24.65 52.31
CA ILE A 284 6.29 -23.28 52.05
C ILE A 284 6.61 -22.58 53.37
N LYS A 285 5.69 -22.60 54.33
CA LYS A 285 5.89 -21.99 55.67
C LYS A 285 7.14 -22.54 56.36
N LYS A 286 7.34 -23.86 56.35
CA LYS A 286 8.52 -24.51 56.91
C LYS A 286 9.82 -24.04 56.23
N LYS A 287 9.87 -24.04 54.90
CA LYS A 287 11.04 -23.54 54.16
C LYS A 287 11.35 -22.06 54.43
N THR A 288 10.34 -21.19 54.48
CA THR A 288 10.55 -19.77 54.84
C THR A 288 11.02 -19.58 56.27
N PHE A 289 10.63 -20.47 57.19
CA PHE A 289 11.10 -20.46 58.56
C PHE A 289 12.58 -20.89 58.63
N ASP A 290 12.93 -21.98 57.96
CA ASP A 290 14.32 -22.50 57.87
C ASP A 290 15.27 -21.48 57.21
N LEU A 291 14.80 -20.74 56.18
CA LEU A 291 15.55 -19.66 55.53
C LEU A 291 15.80 -18.46 56.46
N LYS A 292 14.84 -18.12 57.33
CA LYS A 292 15.00 -17.03 58.31
C LYS A 292 15.95 -17.40 59.46
N GLN A 293 16.06 -18.69 59.78
CA GLN A 293 17.02 -19.17 60.79
C GLN A 293 18.45 -19.27 60.28
N THR A 294 18.65 -19.32 58.96
CA THR A 294 19.98 -19.38 58.32
C THR A 294 20.53 -18.01 57.92
N THR A 295 19.75 -16.93 58.12
CA THR A 295 20.14 -15.53 57.85
C THR A 295 20.28 -14.66 59.10
N LEU A 296 20.24 -15.28 60.29
CA LEU A 296 20.62 -14.71 61.59
C LEU A 296 21.91 -15.36 62.05
#